data_AF-A0A443SU39-F1
#
_entry.id   AF-A0A443SU39-F1
#
_cell.length_a   1.000
_cell.length_b   1.000
_cell.length_c   1.000
_cell.angle_alpha   90.00
_cell.angle_beta   90.00
_cell.angle_gamma   90.00
#
_symmetry.space_group_name_H-M   'P 1'
#
loop_
_entity.id
_entity.type
_entity.pdbx_description
1 polymer ?
#
loop_
_entity_poly.entity_id
_entity_poly.type
_entity_poly.pdbx_seq_one_letter_code
_entity_poly.pdbx_strand_id
1 'polypeptide(L)'
;MQGDIVLGGLMMVHEREDKLICGKIMPQGGIQALECMLYTIDWINKQKDFLPGITLGAYILDDCDKDTYGLEQAVDFIKGTSYSH
;
A
#
# COMPACT_ATOMS: atom_id res chain seq x y z
N MET A 1 -0.44 8.57 0.79
CA MET A 1 0.51 9.69 0.59
C MET A 1 0.24 10.30 -0.77
N GLN A 2 0.20 11.63 -0.87
CA GLN A 2 0.05 12.30 -2.17
C GLN A 2 1.39 12.34 -2.92
N GLY A 3 1.32 12.40 -4.25
CA GLY A 3 2.47 12.57 -5.13
C GLY A 3 2.02 12.64 -6.59
N ASP A 4 2.91 13.10 -7.47
CA ASP A 4 2.65 13.21 -8.91
C ASP A 4 2.40 11.83 -9.56
N ILE A 5 3.07 10.80 -9.06
CA ILE A 5 2.84 9.39 -9.40
C ILE A 5 2.53 8.64 -8.12
N VAL A 6 1.38 7.96 -8.05
CA VAL A 6 0.98 7.18 -6.89
C VAL A 6 1.25 5.70 -7.14
N LEU A 7 2.03 5.07 -6.24
CA LEU A 7 2.27 3.63 -6.27
C LEU A 7 1.19 2.92 -5.43
N GLY A 8 0.46 2.02 -6.09
CA GLY A 8 -0.45 1.09 -5.42
C GLY A 8 0.32 -0.03 -4.70
N GLY A 9 -0.13 -0.44 -3.51
CA GLY A 9 0.44 -1.56 -2.77
C GLY A 9 -0.62 -2.39 -2.06
N LEU A 10 -0.55 -3.71 -2.19
CA LEU A 10 -1.25 -4.63 -1.29
C LEU A 10 -0.26 -5.12 -0.25
N MET A 11 -0.63 -4.98 1.01
CA MET A 11 0.18 -5.40 2.14
C MET A 11 -0.62 -6.37 3.00
N MET A 12 0.06 -7.38 3.52
CA MET A 12 -0.51 -8.34 4.46
C MET A 12 -0.41 -7.80 5.89
N VAL A 13 -1.07 -6.67 6.18
CA VAL A 13 -0.97 -6.01 7.50
C VAL A 13 -1.58 -6.90 8.59
N HIS A 14 -2.67 -7.60 8.26
CA HIS A 14 -3.27 -8.60 9.12
C HIS A 14 -3.11 -10.02 8.54
N GLU A 15 -3.11 -11.01 9.42
CA GLU A 15 -3.13 -12.43 9.04
C GLU A 15 -4.52 -12.86 8.56
N ARG A 16 -4.59 -14.01 7.87
CA ARG A 16 -5.84 -14.63 7.45
C ARG A 16 -6.70 -15.05 8.65
N GLU A 17 -8.01 -14.81 8.55
CA GLU A 17 -9.01 -15.33 9.49
C GLU A 17 -10.30 -15.75 8.74
N ASP A 18 -11.02 -16.73 9.30
CA ASP A 18 -12.17 -17.40 8.66
C ASP A 18 -13.54 -16.75 8.94
N LYS A 19 -13.75 -16.16 10.12
CA LYS A 19 -15.01 -15.56 10.62
C LYS A 19 -15.09 -14.04 10.42
N LEU A 20 -13.96 -13.36 10.43
CA LEU A 20 -13.77 -11.94 10.24
C LEU A 20 -13.11 -11.69 8.88
N ILE A 21 -13.08 -10.43 8.46
CA ILE A 21 -12.40 -10.04 7.22
C ILE A 21 -10.88 -10.24 7.39
N CYS A 22 -10.34 -9.84 8.55
CA CYS A 22 -8.92 -9.82 8.86
C CYS A 22 -8.66 -10.37 10.27
N GLY A 23 -7.52 -11.04 10.45
CA GLY A 23 -7.04 -11.56 11.72
C GLY A 23 -6.24 -10.55 12.54
N LYS A 24 -5.24 -11.02 13.29
CA LYS A 24 -4.33 -10.16 14.05
C LYS A 24 -3.33 -9.46 13.13
N ILE A 25 -2.79 -8.34 13.60
CA ILE A 25 -1.70 -7.63 12.93
C ILE A 25 -0.47 -8.54 12.84
N MET A 26 0.16 -8.58 11.67
CA MET A 26 1.45 -9.22 11.43
C MET A 26 2.57 -8.18 11.54
N PRO A 27 3.35 -8.15 12.64
CA PRO A 27 4.31 -7.07 12.87
C PRO A 27 5.47 -7.07 11.86
N GLN A 28 5.99 -8.26 11.51
CA GLN A 28 7.13 -8.39 10.60
C GLN A 28 6.69 -8.57 9.14
N GLY A 29 5.71 -9.45 8.86
CA GLY A 29 5.24 -9.68 7.49
C GLY A 29 4.41 -8.52 6.92
N GLY A 30 3.67 -7.83 7.78
CA GLY A 30 2.76 -6.75 7.40
C GLY A 30 3.33 -5.36 7.65
N ILE A 31 3.42 -4.99 8.92
CA ILE A 31 3.80 -3.62 9.31
C ILE A 31 5.22 -3.28 8.84
N GLN A 32 6.20 -4.16 9.03
CA GLN A 32 7.56 -3.87 8.57
C GLN A 32 7.66 -3.76 7.05
N ALA A 33 6.88 -4.54 6.29
CA ALA A 33 6.84 -4.44 4.83
C ALA A 33 6.17 -3.14 4.36
N LEU A 34 5.06 -2.76 5.00
CA LEU A 34 4.38 -1.47 4.80
C LEU A 34 5.34 -0.30 5.06
N GLU A 35 5.97 -0.28 6.22
CA GLU A 35 6.92 0.77 6.60
C GLU A 35 8.16 0.80 5.68
N CYS A 36 8.61 -0.36 5.19
CA CYS A 36 9.70 -0.44 4.21
C CYS A 36 9.33 0.29 2.90
N MET A 37 8.10 0.09 2.39
CA MET A 37 7.61 0.80 1.21
C MET A 37 7.53 2.31 1.46
N LEU A 38 6.92 2.73 2.58
CA LEU A 38 6.76 4.15 2.93
C LEU A 38 8.13 4.84 3.11
N TYR A 39 9.04 4.21 3.84
CA TYR A 39 10.40 4.71 4.04
C TYR A 39 11.15 4.83 2.71
N THR A 40 11.01 3.85 1.82
CA THR A 40 11.66 3.88 0.49
C THR A 40 11.15 5.03 -0.35
N ILE A 41 9.84 5.27 -0.35
CA ILE A 41 9.22 6.40 -1.06
C ILE A 41 9.74 7.72 -0.49
N ASP A 42 9.77 7.88 0.82
CA ASP A 42 10.31 9.06 1.49
C ASP A 42 11.80 9.28 1.18
N TRP A 43 12.57 8.19 1.12
CA TRP A 43 13.98 8.26 0.78
C TRP A 43 14.19 8.71 -0.66
N ILE A 44 13.41 8.18 -1.61
CA ILE A 44 13.44 8.55 -3.03
C ILE A 44 13.09 10.02 -3.20
N ASN A 45 12.00 10.49 -2.58
CA ASN A 45 11.53 11.88 -2.67
C ASN A 45 12.54 12.89 -2.10
N LYS A 46 13.49 12.46 -1.26
CA LYS A 46 14.58 13.29 -0.71
C LYS A 46 15.81 13.34 -1.62
N GLN A 47 15.93 12.48 -2.62
CA GLN A 47 17.06 12.47 -3.54
C GLN A 47 16.84 13.50 -4.65
N LYS A 48 17.76 14.47 -4.77
CA LYS A 48 17.67 15.54 -5.78
C LYS A 48 17.78 15.03 -7.22
N ASP A 49 18.53 13.95 -7.43
CA ASP A 49 18.92 13.49 -8.77
C ASP A 49 18.29 12.14 -9.16
N PHE A 50 17.44 11.55 -8.31
CA PHE A 50 16.84 10.24 -8.60
C PHE A 50 15.56 10.35 -9.46
N LEU A 51 14.63 11.24 -9.06
CA LEU A 51 13.42 11.59 -9.83
C LEU A 51 13.23 13.12 -9.84
N PRO A 52 13.98 13.85 -10.69
CA PRO A 52 13.93 15.31 -10.71
C PRO A 52 12.54 15.83 -11.09
N GLY A 53 11.92 16.60 -10.20
CA GLY A 53 10.62 17.23 -10.44
C GLY A 53 9.41 16.30 -10.38
N ILE A 54 9.57 15.07 -9.87
CA ILE A 54 8.48 14.10 -9.67
C ILE A 54 8.51 13.63 -8.22
N THR A 55 7.35 13.68 -7.57
CA THR A 55 7.14 13.10 -6.23
C THR A 55 6.36 11.79 -6.33
N LEU A 56 6.83 10.78 -5.61
CA LEU A 56 6.13 9.51 -5.45
C LEU A 56 5.15 9.61 -4.28
N GLY A 57 3.89 9.24 -4.54
CA GLY A 57 2.86 8.97 -3.55
C GLY A 57 2.67 7.48 -3.34
N ALA A 58 1.80 7.14 -2.40
CA ALA A 58 1.49 5.76 -2.06
C ALA A 58 0.01 5.61 -1.76
N TYR A 59 -0.57 4.52 -2.25
CA TYR A 59 -1.91 4.07 -1.88
C TYR A 59 -1.87 2.60 -1.58
N ILE A 60 -2.07 2.30 -0.30
CA ILE A 60 -1.78 0.99 0.23
C ILE A 60 -3.04 0.46 0.88
N LEU A 61 -3.41 -0.75 0.50
CA LEU A 61 -4.57 -1.46 1.01
C LEU A 61 -4.10 -2.75 1.67
N ASP A 62 -4.84 -3.16 2.69
CA ASP A 62 -4.57 -4.41 3.40
C ASP A 62 -5.31 -5.56 2.70
N ASP A 63 -4.58 -6.60 2.29
CA ASP A 63 -5.17 -7.80 1.66
C ASP A 63 -5.55 -8.90 2.67
N CYS A 64 -5.17 -8.71 3.95
CA CYS A 64 -5.42 -9.62 5.05
C CYS A 64 -5.02 -11.09 4.77
N ASP A 65 -3.97 -11.28 3.95
CA ASP A 65 -3.48 -12.59 3.50
C ASP A 65 -4.62 -13.48 2.91
N LYS A 66 -5.62 -12.85 2.27
CA LYS A 66 -6.84 -13.51 1.80
C LYS A 66 -7.13 -13.17 0.36
N ASP A 67 -6.94 -14.13 -0.53
CA ASP A 67 -6.97 -13.98 -1.99
C ASP A 67 -8.22 -13.24 -2.50
N THR A 68 -9.41 -13.59 -2.00
CA THR A 68 -10.68 -12.97 -2.42
C THR A 68 -10.78 -11.51 -1.97
N TYR A 69 -10.32 -11.22 -0.75
CA TYR A 69 -10.36 -9.86 -0.21
C TYR A 69 -9.27 -9.00 -0.87
N GLY A 70 -8.07 -9.54 -1.06
CA GLY A 70 -7.01 -8.91 -1.84
C GLY A 70 -7.45 -8.59 -3.28
N LEU A 71 -8.23 -9.47 -3.92
CA LEU A 71 -8.82 -9.17 -5.23
C LEU A 71 -9.82 -8.00 -5.17
N GLU A 72 -10.69 -7.96 -4.15
CA GLU A 72 -11.61 -6.83 -3.94
C GLU A 72 -10.86 -5.49 -3.77
N GLN A 73 -9.76 -5.50 -3.01
CA GLN A 73 -8.87 -4.34 -2.86
C GLN A 73 -8.17 -3.97 -4.19
N ALA A 74 -7.66 -4.97 -4.92
CA ALA A 74 -6.99 -4.75 -6.21
C ALA A 74 -7.92 -4.11 -7.25
N VAL A 75 -9.21 -4.44 -7.21
CA VAL A 75 -10.21 -3.80 -8.08
C VAL A 75 -10.32 -2.30 -7.78
N ASP A 76 -10.07 -1.87 -6.54
CA ASP A 76 -10.10 -0.45 -6.19
C ASP A 76 -9.03 0.37 -6.91
N PHE A 77 -7.87 -0.22 -7.23
CA PHE A 77 -6.81 0.44 -8.00
C PHE A 77 -7.21 0.75 -9.45
N ILE A 78 -8.19 0.04 -10.01
CA ILE A 78 -8.61 0.18 -11.41
C ILE A 78 -10.01 0.79 -11.57
N LYS A 79 -10.77 0.90 -10.48
CA LYS A 79 -12.00 1.70 -10.46
C LYS A 79 -11.56 3.15 -10.66
N GLY A 80 -11.87 3.70 -11.83
CA GLY A 80 -11.51 5.06 -12.24
C GLY A 80 -12.13 6.20 -11.40
N THR A 81 -12.50 5.94 -10.15
CA THR A 81 -12.85 6.96 -9.17
C THR A 81 -11.58 7.68 -8.75
N SER A 82 -11.43 8.91 -9.25
CA SER A 82 -10.36 9.82 -8.88
C SER A 82 -10.22 9.90 -7.35
N TYR A 83 -9.01 9.62 -6.85
CA TYR A 83 -8.58 9.84 -5.46
C TYR A 83 -9.24 11.09 -4.88
N SER A 84 -10.21 10.91 -4.00
CA SER A 84 -10.91 11.98 -3.28
C SER A 84 -11.05 11.60 -1.81
N HIS A 85 -9.92 11.35 -1.14
CA HIS A 85 -9.81 11.30 0.32
C HIS A 85 -8.54 12.01 0.76
#